data_AF-A0A7C3GCM4-F1
#
_entry.id   AF-A0A7C3GCM4-F1
#
_cell.length_a   1.000
_cell.length_b   1.000
_cell.length_c   1.000
_cell.angle_alpha   90.00
_cell.angle_beta   90.00
_cell.angle_gamma   90.00
#
_symmetry.space_group_name_H-M   'P 1'
#
loop_
_entity.id
_entity.type
_entity.pdbx_description
1 polymer ?
#
loop_
_entity_poly.entity_id
_entity_poly.type
_entity_poly.pdbx_seq_one_letter_code
_entity_poly.pdbx_strand_id
1 'polypeptide(L)' 'MNNKQDMDTRQERREKKLRKKRERIPKHGRSLVRIYKDAILKRLRRHQVDK' A
#
# COMPACT_ATOMS: atom_id res chain seq x y z
N MET A 1 15.65 33.41 6.96
CA MET A 1 14.41 32.64 6.72
C MET A 1 14.68 31.16 6.99
N ASN A 2 13.76 30.52 7.74
CA ASN A 2 13.62 29.07 7.99
C ASN A 2 14.43 28.38 9.12
N ASN A 3 14.18 28.78 10.37
CA ASN A 3 14.44 27.99 11.59
C ASN A 3 13.15 27.36 12.18
N LYS A 4 12.17 27.01 11.33
CA LYS A 4 10.84 26.56 11.81
C LYS A 4 10.76 25.05 12.05
N GLN A 5 11.77 24.27 11.65
CA GLN A 5 11.78 22.81 11.84
C GLN A 5 12.20 22.39 13.26
N ASP A 6 12.97 23.22 13.98
CA ASP A 6 13.45 22.88 15.32
C ASP A 6 12.42 23.12 16.43
N MET A 7 11.33 23.80 16.11
CA MET A 7 10.21 24.08 17.02
C MET A 7 9.13 22.98 17.02
N ASP A 8 9.25 21.94 16.18
CA ASP A 8 8.27 20.84 16.15
C ASP A 8 8.37 20.04 17.46
N THR A 9 7.25 19.93 18.16
CA THR A 9 7.12 19.10 19.36
C THR A 9 7.35 17.61 19.03
N ARG A 10 7.68 16.80 20.03
CA ARG A 10 7.87 15.34 19.82
C ARG A 10 6.65 14.67 19.18
N GLN A 11 5.44 15.18 19.45
CA GLN A 11 4.18 14.66 18.90
C GLN A 11 4.06 14.97 17.41
N GLU A 12 4.28 16.21 17.00
CA GLU A 12 4.24 16.61 15.59
C GLU A 12 5.26 15.85 14.73
N ARG A 13 6.46 15.59 15.27
CA ARG A 13 7.46 14.74 14.60
C ARG A 13 6.96 13.31 14.41
N ARG A 14 6.24 12.74 15.39
CA ARG A 14 5.65 11.39 15.29
C ARG A 14 4.55 11.34 14.24
N GLU A 15 3.65 12.32 14.23
CA GLU A 15 2.57 12.39 13.24
C GLU A 15 3.10 12.56 11.82
N LYS A 16 4.10 13.42 11.63
CA LYS A 16 4.79 13.62 10.35
C LYS A 16 5.45 12.33 9.86
N LYS A 17 6.06 11.54 10.76
CA LYS A 17 6.61 10.22 10.43
C LYS A 17 5.51 9.23 10.06
N LEU A 18 4.40 9.19 10.80
CA LEU A 18 3.28 8.28 10.54
C LEU A 18 2.62 8.58 9.19
N ARG A 19 2.41 9.86 8.86
CA ARG A 19 1.87 10.31 7.58
C ARG A 19 2.77 9.87 6.42
N LYS A 20 4.07 10.15 6.51
CA LYS A 20 5.07 9.68 5.52
C LYS A 20 5.08 8.16 5.37
N LYS A 21 4.89 7.39 6.46
CA LYS A 21 4.80 5.93 6.41
C LYS A 21 3.55 5.47 5.66
N ARG A 22 2.40 6.08 5.90
CA ARG A 22 1.14 5.79 5.19
C ARG A 22 1.21 6.15 3.70
N GLU A 23 1.84 7.27 3.36
CA GLU A 23 2.07 7.68 1.97
C GLU A 23 3.00 6.71 1.21
N ARG A 24 3.99 6.13 1.91
CA ARG A 24 4.88 5.10 1.36
C ARG A 24 4.23 3.73 1.19
N ILE A 25 3.08 3.47 1.82
CA ILE A 25 2.36 2.22 1.57
C ILE A 25 1.88 2.28 0.12
N PRO A 26 2.30 1.33 -0.74
CA PRO A 26 1.89 1.33 -2.13
C PRO A 26 0.37 1.16 -2.21
N LYS A 27 -0.33 2.27 -2.51
CA LYS A 27 -1.80 2.31 -2.72
C LYS A 27 -2.24 1.38 -3.87
N HIS A 28 -1.30 1.00 -4.72
CA HIS A 28 -1.51 0.14 -5.90
C HIS A 28 -0.88 -1.24 -5.76
N GLY A 29 -0.62 -1.69 -4.52
CA GLY A 29 -0.42 -3.12 -4.29
C GLY A 29 -1.73 -3.84 -4.59
N ARG A 30 -1.75 -4.72 -5.58
CA ARG A 30 -2.91 -5.62 -5.76
C ARG A 30 -3.17 -6.26 -4.40
N SER A 31 -4.33 -6.00 -3.81
CA SER A 31 -4.72 -6.64 -2.56
C SER A 31 -4.50 -8.15 -2.70
N LEU A 32 -4.01 -8.82 -1.66
CA LEU A 32 -3.84 -10.28 -1.66
C LEU A 32 -5.09 -10.98 -2.19
N VAL A 33 -6.26 -10.49 -1.80
CA VAL A 33 -7.56 -10.97 -2.28
C VAL A 33 -7.69 -10.89 -3.81
N ARG A 34 -7.24 -9.79 -4.42
CA ARG A 34 -7.26 -9.61 -5.89
C ARG A 34 -6.29 -10.56 -6.57
N ILE A 35 -5.10 -10.78 -5.99
CA ILE A 35 -4.12 -11.76 -6.49
C ILE A 35 -4.70 -13.18 -6.47
N TYR A 36 -5.30 -13.59 -5.36
CA TYR A 36 -5.94 -14.91 -5.24
C TYR A 36 -7.12 -15.06 -6.21
N LYS A 37 -7.97 -14.04 -6.34
CA LYS A 37 -9.10 -14.05 -7.29
C LYS A 37 -8.61 -14.22 -8.74
N ASP A 38 -7.59 -13.45 -9.14
CA ASP A 38 -7.02 -13.53 -10.49
C ASP A 38 -6.39 -14.91 -10.76
N ALA A 39 -5.72 -15.49 -9.75
CA ALA A 39 -5.13 -16.83 -9.86
C ALA A 39 -6.19 -17.93 -10.03
N ILE A 40 -7.26 -17.90 -9.25
CA ILE A 40 -8.38 -18.85 -9.35
C ILE A 40 -9.04 -18.73 -10.73
N LEU A 41 -9.36 -17.51 -11.18
CA LEU A 41 -9.97 -17.28 -12.49
C LEU A 41 -9.06 -17.76 -13.64
N LYS A 42 -7.74 -17.58 -13.53
CA LYS A 42 -6.78 -18.10 -14.51
C LYS A 42 -6.78 -19.62 -14.55
N ARG A 43 -6.85 -20.28 -13.40
CA ARG A 43 -6.91 -21.75 -13.31
C ARG A 43 -8.21 -22.30 -13.90
N LEU A 44 -9.35 -21.71 -13.57
CA LEU A 44 -10.65 -22.13 -14.10
C LEU A 44 -10.71 -22.00 -15.63
N ARG A 45 -10.21 -20.90 -16.19
CA ARG A 45 -10.15 -20.74 -17.66
C ARG A 45 -9.30 -21.80 -18.36
N ARG A 46 -8.16 -22.21 -17.77
CA ARG A 46 -7.35 -23.30 -18.34
C ARG A 46 -8.15 -24.61 -18.41
N HIS A 47 -8.80 -24.98 -17.31
CA HIS A 47 -9.61 -26.21 -17.28
C HIS A 47 -10.82 -26.21 -18.22
N GLN A 48 -11.34 -25.04 -18.62
CA GLN A 48 -12.44 -24.96 -19.59
C GLN A 48 -11.97 -25.06 -21.04
N VAL A 49 -10.71 -24.72 -21.33
CA VAL A 49 -10.13 -24.82 -22.68
C VAL A 49 -9.65 -26.24 -22.97
N ASP A 50 -9.27 -26.99 -21.94
CA ASP A 50 -8.79 -28.38 -22.05
C ASP A 50 -9.92 -29.44 -22.09
N LYS A 51 -11.19 -29.03 -22.22
CA LYS A 51 -12.39 -29.90 -22.26
C LYS A 51 -13.14 -29.70 -23.56
#